data_AF-T0Z4T5-F1
#
_entry.id   AF-T0Z4T5-F1
#
_cell.length_a   1.000
_cell.length_b   1.000
_cell.length_c   1.000
_cell.angle_alpha   90.00
_cell.angle_beta   90.00
_cell.angle_gamma   90.00
#
_symmetry.space_group_name_H-M   'P 1'
#
loop_
_entity.id
_entity.type
_entity.pdbx_description
1 polymer ?
#
loop_
_entity_poly.entity_id
_entity_poly.type
_entity_poly.pdbx_seq_one_letter_code
_entity_poly.pdbx_strand_id
1 'polypeptide(L)'
;MAIRKRKVGNAVYLEEYKSHRVKGKVVTEFVRYVGKENSEKGVTESARIIDRVESRGSSRAGDIGLLWAMAQDLNIQGIIDRMCLPG
;
A
#
# COMPACT_ATOMS: atom_id res chain seq x y z
N MET A 1 6.78 14.81 8.98
CA MET A 1 6.46 14.25 7.65
C MET A 1 5.98 15.41 6.77
N ALA A 2 6.04 15.30 5.45
CA ALA A 2 5.67 16.38 4.53
C ALA A 2 4.97 15.84 3.28
N ILE A 3 3.91 16.51 2.83
CA ILE A 3 3.22 16.19 1.59
C ILE A 3 3.80 17.03 0.46
N ARG A 4 4.20 16.39 -0.63
CA ARG A 4 4.73 17.02 -1.85
C ARG A 4 3.75 16.84 -3.00
N LYS A 5 3.70 17.84 -3.88
CA LYS A 5 2.92 17.80 -5.12
C LYS A 5 3.83 17.36 -6.26
N ARG A 6 3.40 16.35 -7.02
CA ARG A 6 4.05 15.93 -8.27
C ARG A 6 3.09 16.14 -9.43
N LYS A 7 3.46 16.98 -10.39
CA LYS A 7 2.68 17.20 -11.61
C LYS A 7 3.09 16.18 -12.67
N VAL A 8 2.13 15.43 -13.20
CA VAL A 8 2.33 14.50 -14.33
C VAL A 8 1.26 14.79 -15.37
N GLY A 9 1.67 15.31 -16.52
CA GLY A 9 0.75 15.80 -17.54
C GLY A 9 -0.19 16.88 -16.96
N ASN A 10 -1.50 16.63 -17.05
CA ASN A 10 -2.54 17.52 -16.54
C ASN A 10 -3.01 17.17 -15.11
N ALA A 11 -2.37 16.22 -14.43
CA ALA A 11 -2.75 15.75 -13.11
C ALA A 11 -1.70 16.13 -12.05
N VAL A 12 -2.16 16.45 -10.84
CA VAL A 12 -1.29 16.70 -9.67
C VAL A 12 -1.54 15.63 -8.63
N TYR A 13 -0.45 14.98 -8.22
CA TYR A 13 -0.40 13.85 -7.31
C TYR A 13 0.20 14.29 -5.98
N LEU A 14 -0.38 13.86 -4.87
CA LEU A 14 0.07 14.14 -3.51
C LEU A 14 0.83 12.94 -2.97
N GLU A 15 2.05 13.16 -2.53
CA GLU A 15 2.97 12.13 -2.06
C GLU A 15 3.52 12.51 -0.68
N GLU A 16 3.46 11.60 0.27
CA GLU A 16 3.97 11.79 1.63
C GLU A 16 5.42 11.36 1.73
N TYR A 17 6.24 12.19 2.37
CA TYR A 17 7.66 11.97 2.58
C TYR A 17 8.04 12.12 4.05
N LYS A 18 9.02 11.33 4.50
CA LYS A 18 9.60 11.40 5.83
C LYS A 18 11.07 11.75 5.72
N SER A 19 11.46 12.82 6.42
CA SER A 19 12.87 13.19 6.55
C SER A 19 13.43 12.62 7.84
N HIS A 20 14.60 12.00 7.76
CA HIS A 20 15.36 11.53 8.91
C HIS A 20 16.85 11.79 8.70
N ARG A 21 17.65 11.75 9.77
CA ARG A 21 19.09 12.00 9.70
C ARG A 21 19.85 10.68 9.76
N VAL A 22 20.73 10.45 8.78
CA VAL A 22 21.65 9.32 8.75
C VAL A 22 23.06 9.85 8.62
N LYS A 23 23.92 9.56 9.60
CA LYS A 23 25.35 9.95 9.61
C LYS A 23 25.57 11.44 9.27
N GLY A 24 24.76 12.31 9.87
CA GLY A 24 24.83 13.77 9.69
C GLY A 24 24.19 14.32 8.41
N LYS A 25 23.69 13.48 7.51
CA LYS A 25 22.96 13.90 6.30
C LYS A 25 21.45 13.75 6.49
N VAL A 26 20.68 14.73 6.01
CA VAL A 26 19.21 14.62 5.97
C VAL A 26 18.83 13.81 4.74
N VAL A 27 18.19 12.66 4.96
CA VAL A 27 17.65 11.80 3.92
C VAL A 27 16.14 11.96 3.94
N THR A 28 15.55 12.16 2.76
CA THR A 28 14.09 12.18 2.60
C THR A 28 13.66 10.92 1.86
N GLU A 29 12.79 10.14 2.48
CA GLU A 29 12.22 8.93 1.91
C GLU A 29 10.75 9.10 1.57
N PHE A 30 10.34 8.53 0.45
CA PHE A 30 8.94 8.41 0.09
C PHE A 30 8.25 7.43 1.04
N VAL A 31 7.10 7.86 1.57
CA VAL A 31 6.29 7.05 2.49
C VAL A 31 5.12 6.43 1.74
N ARG A 32 4.26 7.26 1.12
CA ARG A 32 3.06 6.78 0.42
C ARG A 32 2.47 7.80 -0.53
N TYR A 33 1.62 7.31 -1.43
CA TYR A 33 0.75 8.13 -2.24
C TYR A 33 -0.51 8.51 -1.44
N VAL A 34 -0.85 9.80 -1.44
CA VAL A 34 -1.98 10.36 -0.67
C VAL A 34 -3.23 10.49 -1.54
N GLY A 35 -3.08 10.78 -2.83
CA GLY A 35 -4.21 10.98 -3.74
C GLY A 35 -3.94 12.04 -4.81
N LYS A 36 -4.89 12.26 -5.72
CA LYS A 36 -4.79 13.28 -6.77
C LYS A 36 -5.52 14.54 -6.31
N GLU A 37 -4.86 15.69 -6.42
CA GLU A 37 -5.28 16.98 -5.84
C GLU A 37 -6.70 17.41 -6.26
N ASN A 38 -7.07 17.14 -7.51
CA ASN A 38 -8.38 17.53 -8.08
C ASN A 38 -9.40 16.39 -8.09
N SER A 39 -9.24 15.38 -7.24
CA SER A 39 -10.25 14.31 -7.10
C SER A 39 -11.29 14.79 -6.11
N GLU A 40 -12.52 15.02 -6.58
CA GLU A 40 -13.65 15.34 -5.72
C GLU A 40 -13.78 14.27 -4.62
N LYS A 41 -13.80 14.73 -3.36
CA LYS A 41 -14.05 13.99 -2.11
C LYS A 41 -14.23 12.48 -2.27
N GLY A 42 -13.12 11.78 -2.13
CA GLY A 42 -13.08 10.35 -1.86
C GLY A 42 -11.75 10.05 -1.21
N VAL A 43 -11.64 10.29 0.10
CA VAL A 43 -10.62 9.59 0.89
C VAL A 43 -11.06 8.13 0.84
N THR A 44 -10.71 7.42 -0.24
CA THR A 44 -10.71 5.96 -0.22
C THR A 44 -9.81 5.60 0.94
N GLU A 45 -10.43 5.00 1.96
CA GLU A 45 -9.77 4.46 3.15
C GLU A 45 -8.43 3.90 2.73
N SER A 46 -7.35 4.44 3.31
CA SER A 46 -6.00 4.01 2.99
C SER A 46 -5.98 2.50 3.01
N ALA A 47 -5.75 1.88 1.83
CA ALA A 47 -5.70 0.43 1.70
C ALA A 47 -4.90 -0.10 2.90
N ARG A 48 -5.51 -0.98 3.70
CA ARG A 48 -4.86 -1.53 4.90
C ARG A 48 -3.50 -2.01 4.46
N ILE A 49 -2.46 -1.38 5.00
CA ILE A 49 -1.08 -1.75 4.73
C ILE A 49 -0.95 -3.16 5.28
N ILE A 50 -0.93 -4.17 4.41
CA ILE A 50 -0.38 -5.47 4.77
C ILE A 50 1.10 -5.17 4.98
N ASP A 51 1.54 -5.30 6.23
CA ASP A 51 2.89 -4.96 6.63
C ASP A 51 3.87 -5.62 5.66
N ARG A 52 4.88 -4.87 5.23
CA ARG A 52 5.84 -5.32 4.23
C ARG A 52 6.44 -6.65 4.68
N VAL A 53 6.04 -7.75 4.05
CA VAL A 53 6.57 -9.08 4.40
C VAL A 53 7.95 -9.19 3.77
N GLU A 54 9.00 -9.12 4.59
CA GLU A 54 10.34 -9.43 4.13
C GLU A 54 10.43 -10.91 3.79
N SER A 55 10.46 -11.22 2.51
CA SER A 55 10.73 -12.56 2.00
C SER A 55 12.18 -12.93 2.28
N ARG A 56 12.47 -13.41 3.50
CA ARG A 56 13.73 -14.07 3.83
C ARG A 56 13.74 -15.45 3.17
N GLY A 57 14.30 -15.53 1.97
CA GLY A 57 14.59 -16.78 1.26
C GLY A 57 13.34 -17.51 0.80
N SER A 58 12.84 -17.16 -0.39
CA SER A 58 11.76 -17.90 -1.03
C SER A 58 12.26 -19.28 -1.49
N SER A 59 11.84 -20.32 -0.77
CA SER A 59 11.54 -21.59 -1.43
C SER A 59 10.10 -21.50 -1.95
N ARG A 60 9.75 -22.22 -3.02
CA ARG A 60 8.38 -22.22 -3.61
C ARG A 60 7.26 -22.46 -2.57
N ALA A 61 7.57 -23.05 -1.42
CA ALA A 61 6.66 -23.22 -0.29
C ALA A 61 6.40 -21.92 0.51
N GLY A 62 7.40 -21.05 0.63
CA GLY A 62 7.28 -19.73 1.27
C GLY A 62 6.39 -18.77 0.48
N ASP A 63 6.47 -18.82 -0.85
CA ASP A 63 5.59 -18.02 -1.73
C ASP A 63 4.11 -18.42 -1.58
N ILE A 64 3.83 -19.72 -1.45
CA ILE A 64 2.47 -20.23 -1.23
C ILE A 64 1.94 -19.81 0.14
N GLY A 65 2.79 -19.85 1.18
CA GLY A 65 2.41 -19.39 2.52
C GLY A 65 2.08 -17.91 2.55
N LEU A 66 2.84 -17.07 1.83
CA LEU A 66 2.57 -15.64 1.72
C LEU A 66 1.25 -15.37 0.98
N LEU A 67 1.03 -16.01 -0.15
CA LEU A 67 -0.23 -15.88 -0.90
C LEU A 67 -1.44 -16.31 -0.05
N TRP A 68 -1.28 -17.36 0.75
CA TRP A 68 -2.32 -17.82 1.66
C TRP A 68 -2.61 -16.82 2.77
N ALA A 69 -1.58 -16.26 3.42
CA ALA A 69 -1.74 -15.24 4.45
C ALA A 69 -2.43 -13.98 3.91
N MET A 70 -2.04 -13.52 2.71
CA MET A 70 -2.70 -12.40 2.04
C MET A 70 -4.17 -12.69 1.72
N ALA A 71 -4.49 -13.92 1.30
CA ALA A 71 -5.86 -14.32 1.02
C ALA A 71 -6.75 -14.34 2.28
N GLN A 72 -6.17 -14.69 3.44
CA GLN A 72 -6.85 -14.63 4.74
C GLN A 72 -7.07 -13.19 5.19
N ASP A 73 -6.03 -12.34 5.14
CA ASP A 73 -6.11 -10.93 5.56
C ASP A 73 -7.14 -10.12 4.74
N LEU A 74 -7.26 -10.43 3.45
CA LEU A 74 -8.22 -9.82 2.54
C LEU A 74 -9.60 -10.49 2.57
N ASN A 75 -9.79 -11.53 3.39
CA ASN A 75 -11.02 -12.33 3.48
C ASN A 75 -11.52 -12.80 2.10
N ILE A 76 -10.61 -13.23 1.23
CA ILE A 76 -10.95 -13.61 -0.15
C ILE A 76 -11.93 -14.78 -0.16
N GLN A 77 -11.74 -15.75 0.75
CA GLN A 77 -12.63 -16.92 0.87
C GLN A 77 -14.07 -16.50 1.19
N GLY A 78 -14.29 -15.64 2.19
CA GLY A 78 -15.64 -15.17 2.53
C GLY A 78 -16.26 -14.24 1.48
N ILE A 79 -15.47 -13.69 0.56
CA ILE A 79 -15.97 -12.98 -0.63
C ILE A 79 -16.42 -13.98 -1.69
N ILE A 80 -15.60 -15.00 -1.98
CA ILE A 80 -15.95 -16.06 -2.93
C ILE A 80 -17.22 -16.78 -2.48
N ASP A 81 -17.30 -17.17 -1.21
CA ASP A 81 -18.48 -17.86 -0.67
C ASP A 81 -19.74 -17.01 -0.84
N ARG A 82 -19.67 -15.69 -0.61
CA ARG A 82 -20.79 -14.77 -0.86
C ARG A 82 -21.18 -14.63 -2.33
N MET A 83 -20.22 -14.72 -3.23
CA MET A 83 -20.44 -14.52 -4.66
C MET A 83 -20.89 -15.78 -5.37
N CYS A 84 -20.47 -16.95 -4.88
CA CYS A 84 -20.63 -18.24 -5.55
C CYS A 84 -21.64 -19.17 -4.86
N LEU A 85 -21.94 -18.95 -3.57
CA LEU A 85 -22.94 -19.73 -2.84
C LEU A 85 -24.06 -18.79 -2.37
N PRO A 86 -25.26 -18.84 -2.96
CA PRO A 86 -26.43 -18.27 -2.33
C PRO A 86 -26.73 -19.11 -1.08
N GLY A 87 -26.95 -18.45 0.05
CA GLY A 87 -27.09 -19.06 1.38
C GLY A 87 -28.15 -20.14 1.50
#